data_AF-A0AAN6PIJ3-F1
#
_entry.id   AF-A0AAN6PIJ3-F1
#
_cell.length_a   1.000
_cell.length_b   1.000
_cell.length_c   1.000
_cell.angle_alpha   90.00
_cell.angle_beta   90.00
_cell.angle_gamma   90.00
#
_symmetry.space_group_name_H-M   'P 1'
#
loop_
_entity.id
_entity.type
_entity.pdbx_description
1 polymer ?
#
loop_
_entity_poly.entity_id
_entity_poly.type
_entity_poly.pdbx_seq_one_letter_code
_entity_poly.pdbx_strand_id
1 'polypeptide(L)'
;MSDNVGLSTPRGSGTSGYVQRNLAHMRPRDTAAPYLPRNDADSLRHKPRQPDKGLLEHDRKREVEVKVFELRNKLEEEEVDEEEIESRCDELRKKLLAEMEKSQDGAGRRGGGGGVGPRRNFKMHQVHELADAKIKESERLRQALKISKDYEEGSHWRRQEERLKKGLEPEADGVKEEVKSERDRDRERY
;
A
#
# COMPACT_ATOMS: atom_id res chain seq x y z
N MET A 1 -12.59 -42.52 -27.29
CA MET A 1 -13.01 -42.02 -28.62
C MET A 1 -12.04 -40.93 -29.03
N SER A 2 -11.72 -40.78 -30.33
CA SER A 2 -10.99 -39.59 -30.81
C SER A 2 -11.85 -38.36 -30.55
N ASP A 3 -11.28 -37.30 -29.99
CA ASP A 3 -11.96 -36.03 -29.68
C ASP A 3 -12.27 -35.24 -30.97
N ASN A 4 -13.04 -35.82 -31.89
CA ASN A 4 -13.25 -35.33 -33.25
C ASN A 4 -11.96 -35.06 -34.05
N VAL A 5 -10.85 -35.72 -33.70
CA VAL A 5 -9.58 -35.62 -34.41
C VAL A 5 -9.34 -36.86 -35.27
N GLY A 6 -9.10 -36.67 -36.57
CA GLY A 6 -8.78 -37.74 -37.53
C GLY A 6 -9.77 -37.84 -38.70
N LEU A 7 -9.66 -38.93 -39.46
CA LEU A 7 -10.58 -39.23 -40.57
C LEU A 7 -11.76 -40.05 -40.07
N SER A 8 -12.96 -39.81 -40.63
CA SER A 8 -14.16 -40.60 -40.33
C SER A 8 -14.02 -42.06 -40.79
N THR A 9 -13.39 -42.30 -41.95
CA THR A 9 -12.99 -43.63 -42.39
C THR A 9 -11.61 -43.59 -43.06
N PRO A 10 -10.73 -44.60 -42.87
CA PRO A 10 -9.44 -44.69 -43.56
C PRO A 10 -9.56 -45.03 -45.06
N ARG A 11 -10.73 -45.50 -45.52
CA ARG A 11 -10.97 -45.94 -46.89
C ARG A 11 -10.92 -44.74 -47.85
N GLY A 12 -10.13 -44.85 -48.91
CA GLY A 12 -9.95 -43.78 -49.90
C GLY A 12 -8.87 -42.75 -49.55
N SER A 13 -8.37 -42.71 -48.31
CA SER A 13 -7.26 -41.82 -47.92
C SER A 13 -5.88 -42.34 -48.34
N GLY A 14 -5.75 -43.62 -48.70
CA GLY A 14 -4.47 -44.24 -49.05
C GLY A 14 -3.48 -44.37 -47.87
N THR A 15 -3.94 -44.22 -46.63
CA THR A 15 -3.14 -44.35 -45.40
C THR A 15 -3.81 -45.32 -44.43
N SER A 16 -3.09 -45.70 -43.36
CA SER A 16 -3.61 -46.62 -42.32
C SER A 16 -4.66 -45.99 -41.41
N GLY A 17 -4.91 -44.67 -41.49
CA GLY A 17 -5.82 -43.95 -40.59
C GLY A 17 -5.29 -43.80 -39.15
N TYR A 18 -4.00 -44.06 -38.92
CA TYR A 18 -3.39 -43.91 -37.59
C TYR A 18 -3.16 -42.42 -37.25
N VAL A 19 -3.72 -41.97 -36.12
CA VAL A 19 -3.62 -40.58 -35.65
C VAL A 19 -2.68 -40.52 -34.44
N GLN A 20 -1.58 -39.76 -34.57
CA GLN A 20 -0.64 -39.52 -33.48
C GLN A 20 -0.94 -38.16 -32.82
N ARG A 21 -0.85 -38.11 -31.49
CA ARG A 21 -0.90 -36.84 -30.75
C ARG A 21 0.34 -35.98 -31.07
N ASN A 22 0.15 -34.69 -31.24
CA ASN A 22 1.27 -33.77 -31.38
C ASN A 22 1.99 -33.60 -30.02
N LEU A 23 3.26 -33.99 -29.94
CA LEU A 23 4.09 -33.85 -28.72
C LEU A 23 4.50 -32.39 -28.43
N ALA A 24 4.57 -31.55 -29.46
CA ALA A 24 4.91 -30.14 -29.34
C ALA A 24 3.69 -29.26 -29.05
N HIS A 25 2.48 -29.81 -29.06
CA HIS A 25 1.27 -29.05 -28.73
C HIS A 25 1.22 -28.80 -27.22
N MET A 26 1.62 -27.61 -26.82
CA MET A 26 1.52 -27.14 -25.44
C MET A 26 0.05 -26.83 -25.13
N ARG A 27 -0.61 -27.69 -24.35
CA ARG A 27 -1.94 -27.39 -23.80
C ARG A 27 -1.84 -26.14 -22.93
N PRO A 28 -2.69 -25.12 -23.13
CA PRO A 28 -2.83 -24.04 -22.16
C PRO A 28 -3.06 -24.66 -20.78
N ARG A 29 -2.18 -24.36 -19.84
CA ARG A 29 -2.33 -24.81 -18.45
C ARG A 29 -3.60 -24.16 -17.91
N ASP A 30 -4.47 -24.95 -17.29
CA ASP A 30 -5.55 -24.40 -16.47
C ASP A 30 -4.90 -23.41 -15.50
N THR A 31 -5.34 -22.16 -15.55
CA THR A 31 -4.87 -21.04 -14.72
C THR A 31 -5.30 -21.18 -13.26
N ALA A 32 -5.32 -22.42 -12.74
CA ALA A 32 -5.73 -22.82 -11.41
C ALA A 32 -4.54 -23.31 -10.56
N ALA A 33 -3.33 -22.81 -10.84
CA ALA A 33 -2.19 -22.81 -9.92
C ALA A 33 -2.10 -21.41 -9.27
N PRO A 34 -1.45 -21.22 -8.12
CA PRO A 34 -1.80 -20.25 -7.05
C PRO A 34 -1.52 -18.77 -7.35
N TYR A 35 -1.46 -18.38 -8.62
CA TYR A 35 -1.36 -16.99 -9.03
C TYR A 35 -2.76 -16.48 -9.36
N LEU A 36 -3.15 -15.43 -8.62
CA LEU A 36 -4.42 -14.72 -8.76
C LEU A 36 -4.68 -14.37 -10.24
N PRO A 37 -5.95 -14.42 -10.68
CA PRO A 37 -6.31 -14.11 -12.05
C PRO A 37 -5.81 -12.72 -12.43
N ARG A 38 -5.28 -12.60 -13.66
CA ARG A 38 -4.68 -11.38 -14.23
C ARG A 38 -5.60 -10.15 -14.25
N ASN A 39 -6.88 -10.33 -13.92
CA ASN A 39 -7.91 -9.30 -13.89
C ASN A 39 -8.03 -8.59 -12.53
N ASP A 40 -7.37 -9.08 -11.47
CA ASP A 40 -7.31 -8.36 -10.19
C ASP A 40 -6.25 -7.26 -10.28
N ALA A 41 -6.53 -6.20 -11.04
CA ALA A 41 -5.68 -5.01 -11.10
C ALA A 41 -5.40 -4.42 -9.70
N ASP A 42 -6.29 -4.70 -8.74
CA ASP A 42 -6.17 -4.29 -7.36
C ASP A 42 -5.17 -5.12 -6.53
N SER A 43 -4.80 -6.32 -7.00
CA SER A 43 -3.73 -7.15 -6.43
C SER A 43 -2.32 -6.71 -6.88
N LEU A 44 -2.23 -6.01 -8.01
CA LEU A 44 -0.98 -5.43 -8.53
C LEU A 44 -0.60 -4.12 -7.84
N ARG A 45 -1.55 -3.48 -7.13
CA ARG A 45 -1.27 -2.25 -6.39
C ARG A 45 -0.40 -2.55 -5.17
N HIS A 46 0.73 -1.86 -5.04
CA HIS A 46 1.58 -1.96 -3.86
C HIS A 46 0.82 -1.46 -2.61
N LYS A 47 0.39 -2.38 -1.76
CA LYS A 47 -0.24 -2.09 -0.48
C LYS A 47 0.82 -2.11 0.63
N PRO A 48 1.12 -0.96 1.28
CA PRO A 48 2.07 -0.96 2.38
C PRO A 48 1.53 -1.80 3.54
N ARG A 49 2.41 -2.61 4.13
CA ARG A 49 2.07 -3.41 5.33
C ARG A 49 1.62 -2.48 6.44
N GLN A 50 0.44 -2.75 6.99
CA GLN A 50 -0.09 -1.97 8.10
C GLN A 50 0.57 -2.44 9.41
N PRO A 51 1.00 -1.51 10.28
CA PRO A 51 1.47 -1.86 11.61
C PRO A 51 0.29 -2.28 12.50
N ASP A 52 0.50 -3.30 13.33
CA ASP A 52 -0.50 -3.75 14.29
C ASP A 52 -0.35 -2.94 15.59
N LYS A 53 -1.40 -2.18 15.93
CA LYS A 53 -1.40 -1.29 17.10
C LYS A 53 -1.17 -2.04 18.40
N GLY A 54 -1.75 -3.24 18.54
CA GLY A 54 -1.58 -4.08 19.72
C GLY A 54 -0.14 -4.53 19.94
N LEU A 55 0.59 -4.86 18.86
CA LEU A 55 2.01 -5.22 18.97
C LEU A 55 2.88 -4.01 19.33
N LEU A 56 2.60 -2.86 18.74
CA LEU A 56 3.31 -1.62 19.07
C LEU A 56 3.10 -1.19 20.53
N GLU A 57 1.88 -1.34 21.06
CA GLU A 57 1.60 -1.08 22.48
C GLU A 57 2.27 -2.10 23.40
N HIS A 58 2.28 -3.37 23.00
CA HIS A 58 2.96 -4.42 23.75
C HIS A 58 4.47 -4.16 23.84
N ASP A 59 5.12 -3.79 22.73
CA ASP A 59 6.56 -3.49 22.72
C ASP A 59 6.89 -2.29 23.63
N ARG A 60 6.05 -1.24 23.63
CA ARG A 60 6.20 -0.10 24.55
C ARG A 60 6.05 -0.51 26.02
N LYS A 61 5.07 -1.34 26.36
CA LYS A 61 4.90 -1.86 27.73
C LYS A 61 6.07 -2.74 28.13
N ARG A 62 6.57 -3.57 27.20
CA ARG A 62 7.75 -4.40 27.41
C ARG A 62 8.99 -3.55 27.70
N GLU A 63 9.19 -2.42 27.03
CA GLU A 63 10.29 -1.50 27.35
C GLU A 63 10.22 -0.97 28.80
N VAL A 64 9.02 -0.72 29.33
CA VAL A 64 8.82 -0.32 30.73
C VAL A 64 9.20 -1.47 31.66
N GLU A 65 8.69 -2.67 31.40
CA GLU A 65 8.96 -3.86 32.23
C GLU A 65 10.45 -4.25 32.21
N VAL A 66 11.14 -4.10 31.08
CA VAL A 66 12.59 -4.32 31.00
C VAL A 66 13.34 -3.37 31.93
N LYS A 67 12.97 -2.08 31.97
CA LYS A 67 13.61 -1.12 32.89
C LYS A 67 13.33 -1.43 34.36
N VAL A 68 12.11 -1.87 34.68
CA VAL A 68 11.75 -2.33 36.02
C VAL A 68 12.59 -3.55 36.40
N PHE A 69 12.75 -4.50 35.48
CA PHE A 69 13.57 -5.69 35.68
C PHE A 69 15.06 -5.37 35.86
N GLU A 70 15.59 -4.41 35.09
CA GLU A 70 16.96 -3.92 35.28
C GLU A 70 17.18 -3.29 36.65
N LEU A 71 16.19 -2.53 37.17
CA LEU A 71 16.28 -1.97 38.52
C LEU A 71 16.20 -3.06 39.58
N ARG A 72 15.32 -4.05 39.41
CA ARG A 72 15.24 -5.20 40.30
C ARG A 72 16.57 -5.94 40.40
N ASN A 73 17.19 -6.29 39.28
CA ASN A 73 18.49 -6.98 39.28
C ASN A 73 19.57 -6.19 40.02
N LYS A 74 19.59 -4.85 39.88
CA LYS A 74 20.55 -4.00 40.60
C LYS A 74 20.33 -4.01 42.10
N LEU A 75 19.07 -3.95 42.55
CA LEU A 75 18.77 -3.97 43.98
C LEU A 75 18.98 -5.35 44.61
N GLU A 76 18.77 -6.42 43.83
CA GLU A 76 19.12 -7.79 44.25
C GLU A 76 20.65 -7.96 44.39
N GLU A 77 21.44 -7.36 43.50
CA GLU A 77 22.92 -7.34 43.60
C GLU A 77 23.42 -6.48 44.79
N GLU A 78 22.65 -5.47 45.19
CA GLU A 78 22.90 -4.63 46.37
C GLU A 78 22.41 -5.26 47.70
N GLU A 79 21.88 -6.50 47.67
CA GLU A 79 21.34 -7.24 48.83
C GLU A 79 20.28 -6.47 49.64
N VAL A 80 19.43 -5.68 48.95
CA VAL A 80 18.33 -4.94 49.57
C VAL A 80 17.16 -5.88 49.93
N ASP A 81 16.41 -5.57 50.99
CA ASP A 81 15.22 -6.33 51.38
C ASP A 81 14.15 -6.40 50.28
N GLU A 82 13.54 -7.57 50.09
CA GLU A 82 12.56 -7.84 49.02
C GLU A 82 11.38 -6.85 49.03
N GLU A 83 10.92 -6.45 50.22
CA GLU A 83 9.82 -5.48 50.37
C GLU A 83 10.19 -4.07 49.86
N GLU A 84 11.44 -3.65 50.08
CA GLU A 84 11.93 -2.37 49.55
C GLU A 84 12.15 -2.43 48.04
N ILE A 85 12.57 -3.58 47.52
CA ILE A 85 12.73 -3.83 46.09
C ILE A 85 11.38 -3.66 45.38
N GLU A 86 10.33 -4.31 45.89
CA GLU A 86 8.99 -4.25 45.29
C GLU A 86 8.44 -2.81 45.29
N SER A 87 8.56 -2.09 46.41
CA SER A 87 8.15 -0.69 46.53
C SER A 87 8.84 0.21 45.49
N ARG A 88 10.18 0.12 45.37
CA ARG A 88 10.95 0.92 44.42
C ARG A 88 10.62 0.55 42.96
N CYS A 89 10.39 -0.73 42.67
CA CYS A 89 9.98 -1.20 41.35
C CYS A 89 8.59 -0.68 40.97
N ASP A 90 7.63 -0.70 41.88
CA ASP A 90 6.27 -0.22 41.66
C ASP A 90 6.22 1.30 41.47
N GLU A 91 7.00 2.05 42.25
CA GLU A 91 7.18 3.47 42.01
C GLU A 91 7.75 3.76 40.61
N LEU A 92 8.78 3.03 40.20
CA LEU A 92 9.39 3.20 38.89
C LEU A 92 8.42 2.82 37.76
N ARG A 93 7.66 1.73 37.93
CA ARG A 93 6.61 1.32 36.99
C ARG A 93 5.56 2.42 36.82
N LYS A 94 5.04 2.99 37.91
CA LYS A 94 4.08 4.10 37.87
C LYS A 94 4.66 5.34 37.18
N LYS A 95 5.90 5.70 37.50
CA LYS A 95 6.60 6.85 36.88
C LYS A 95 6.75 6.67 35.36
N LEU A 96 7.20 5.50 34.92
CA LEU A 96 7.41 5.20 33.50
C LEU A 96 6.11 5.07 32.71
N LEU A 97 5.05 4.49 33.29
CA LEU A 97 3.73 4.46 32.66
C LEU A 97 3.16 5.87 32.47
N ALA A 98 3.28 6.73 33.48
CA ALA A 98 2.84 8.11 33.38
C ALA A 98 3.65 8.94 32.35
N GLU A 99 4.96 8.70 32.24
CA GLU A 99 5.79 9.31 31.20
C GLU A 99 5.41 8.81 29.81
N MET A 100 5.13 7.51 29.66
CA MET A 100 4.69 6.90 28.43
C MET A 100 3.35 7.51 27.96
N GLU A 101 2.37 7.65 28.85
CA GLU A 101 1.08 8.27 28.55
C GLU A 101 1.24 9.73 28.08
N LYS A 102 2.00 10.53 28.83
CA LYS A 102 2.33 11.93 28.46
C LYS A 102 3.03 12.03 27.11
N SER A 103 3.90 11.08 26.78
CA SER A 103 4.61 11.06 25.49
C SER A 103 3.67 10.77 24.32
N GLN A 104 2.62 9.97 24.53
CA GLN A 104 1.60 9.69 23.51
C GLN A 104 0.71 10.90 23.25
N ASP A 105 0.27 11.58 24.32
CA ASP A 105 -0.56 12.79 24.20
C ASP A 105 0.22 13.97 23.61
N GLY A 106 1.51 14.08 23.91
CA GLY A 106 2.40 15.10 23.37
C GLY A 106 2.74 14.93 21.89
N ALA A 107 2.76 13.70 21.39
CA ALA A 107 3.04 13.39 19.99
C ALA A 107 1.92 13.87 19.03
N GLY A 108 0.68 13.99 19.53
CA GLY A 108 -0.45 14.55 18.77
C GLY A 108 -0.48 16.07 18.71
N ARG A 109 0.23 16.77 19.61
CA ARG A 109 0.10 18.24 19.79
C ARG A 109 1.25 19.07 19.24
N ARG A 110 2.39 18.47 18.90
CA ARG A 110 3.52 19.15 18.23
C ARG A 110 3.61 18.77 16.75
N GLY A 111 2.58 19.15 16.00
CA GLY A 111 2.67 19.30 14.55
C GLY A 111 3.48 20.54 14.20
N GLY A 112 4.81 20.49 14.37
CA GLY A 112 5.66 21.61 13.97
C GLY A 112 7.03 21.62 14.61
N GLY A 113 8.06 21.35 13.80
CA GLY A 113 9.39 21.88 14.01
C GLY A 113 10.33 21.05 14.89
N GLY A 114 11.44 20.62 14.28
CA GLY A 114 12.72 20.46 14.99
C GLY A 114 12.84 19.24 15.88
N GLY A 115 13.40 18.17 15.34
CA GLY A 115 13.85 17.05 16.16
C GLY A 115 14.23 15.88 15.30
N VAL A 116 15.48 15.87 14.86
CA VAL A 116 16.20 14.65 14.53
C VAL A 116 16.19 13.81 15.80
N GLY A 117 15.11 13.06 16.03
CA GLY A 117 15.21 11.87 16.86
C GLY A 117 16.27 10.98 16.22
N PRO A 118 17.13 10.31 17.01
CA PRO A 118 18.08 9.36 16.43
C PRO A 118 17.26 8.46 15.51
N ARG A 119 17.73 8.27 14.27
CA ARG A 119 17.19 7.21 13.41
C ARG A 119 17.23 5.97 14.29
N ARG A 120 16.09 5.56 14.84
CA ARG A 120 16.02 4.37 15.66
C ARG A 120 16.35 3.27 14.67
N ASN A 121 17.57 2.76 14.76
CA ASN A 121 18.02 1.65 13.96
C ASN A 121 17.24 0.43 14.44
N PHE A 122 16.03 0.29 13.90
CA PHE A 122 15.18 -0.85 14.18
C PHE A 122 15.90 -2.11 13.73
N LYS A 123 15.84 -3.14 14.57
CA LYS A 123 16.38 -4.44 14.21
C LYS A 123 15.51 -5.04 13.11
N MET A 124 16.07 -5.93 12.30
CA MET A 124 15.35 -6.54 11.17
C MET A 124 14.04 -7.23 11.56
N HIS A 125 13.90 -7.67 12.82
CA HIS A 125 12.69 -8.32 13.34
C HIS A 125 11.59 -7.34 13.82
N GLN A 126 11.88 -6.05 13.97
CA GLN A 126 10.92 -5.04 14.41
C GLN A 126 10.08 -4.53 13.21
N VAL A 127 9.35 -5.45 12.59
CA VAL A 127 8.65 -5.20 11.31
C VAL A 127 7.55 -4.14 11.45
N HIS A 128 6.80 -4.16 12.56
CA HIS A 128 5.68 -3.23 12.78
C HIS A 128 6.17 -1.81 13.10
N GLU A 129 7.24 -1.68 13.89
CA GLU A 129 7.85 -0.38 14.16
C GLU A 129 8.44 0.24 12.88
N LEU A 130 9.10 -0.58 12.07
CA LEU A 130 9.62 -0.17 10.76
C LEU A 130 8.48 0.27 9.83
N ALA A 131 7.36 -0.46 9.83
CA ALA A 131 6.18 -0.11 9.03
C ALA A 131 5.55 1.23 9.48
N ASP A 132 5.35 1.42 10.80
CA ASP A 132 4.83 2.68 11.36
C ASP A 132 5.75 3.86 11.06
N ALA A 133 7.07 3.69 11.24
CA ALA A 133 8.07 4.69 10.90
C ALA A 133 8.05 5.03 9.41
N LYS A 134 7.99 4.02 8.54
CA LYS A 134 7.96 4.21 7.08
C LYS A 134 6.67 4.92 6.63
N ILE A 135 5.53 4.63 7.24
CA ILE A 135 4.27 5.35 6.95
C ILE A 135 4.41 6.83 7.32
N LYS A 136 4.92 7.14 8.52
CA LYS A 136 5.16 8.52 8.97
C LYS A 136 6.15 9.27 8.09
N GLU A 137 7.24 8.62 7.69
CA GLU A 137 8.23 9.18 6.75
C GLU A 137 7.60 9.45 5.38
N SER A 138 6.81 8.51 4.87
CA SER A 138 6.11 8.65 3.59
C SER A 138 5.08 9.76 3.64
N GLU A 139 4.35 9.91 4.75
CA GLU A 139 3.42 11.03 4.96
C GLU A 139 4.13 12.38 5.04
N ARG A 140 5.28 12.44 5.73
CA ARG A 140 6.11 13.65 5.78
C ARG A 140 6.66 14.01 4.40
N LEU A 141 7.12 13.03 3.63
CA LEU A 141 7.57 13.23 2.25
C LEU A 141 6.41 13.70 1.36
N ARG A 142 5.24 13.09 1.47
CA ARG A 142 4.01 13.49 0.75
C ARG A 142 3.66 14.95 1.03
N GLN A 143 3.70 15.37 2.31
CA GLN A 143 3.47 16.76 2.70
C GLN A 143 4.54 17.70 2.14
N ALA A 144 5.82 17.32 2.21
CA ALA A 144 6.93 18.12 1.68
C ALA A 144 6.82 18.34 0.16
N LEU A 145 6.39 17.30 -0.57
CA LEU A 145 6.13 17.35 -2.02
C LEU A 145 4.79 18.02 -2.37
N LYS A 146 4.03 18.51 -1.37
CA LYS A 146 2.71 19.13 -1.54
C LYS A 146 1.70 18.23 -2.27
N ILE A 147 1.82 16.91 -2.10
CA ILE A 147 0.90 15.93 -2.68
C ILE A 147 -0.33 15.81 -1.77
N SER A 148 -1.53 15.94 -2.33
CA SER A 148 -2.80 15.79 -1.59
C SER A 148 -2.97 14.39 -1.01
N LYS A 149 -3.83 14.24 0.00
CA LYS A 149 -4.09 12.92 0.61
C LYS A 149 -4.86 12.02 -0.36
N ASP A 150 -5.72 12.64 -1.15
CA ASP A 150 -6.58 12.01 -2.14
C ASP A 150 -5.92 11.99 -3.53
N TYR A 151 -4.59 11.95 -3.58
CA TYR A 151 -3.87 11.87 -4.85
C TYR A 151 -4.07 10.49 -5.48
N GLU A 152 -4.82 10.43 -6.58
CA GLU A 152 -4.93 9.24 -7.40
C GLU A 152 -3.84 9.22 -8.46
N GLU A 153 -3.19 8.06 -8.63
CA GLU A 153 -2.26 7.84 -9.73
C GLU A 153 -2.96 8.08 -11.08
N GLY A 154 -2.33 8.86 -11.96
CA GLY A 154 -2.94 9.26 -13.23
C GLY A 154 -3.83 10.51 -13.16
N SER A 155 -4.21 10.99 -11.97
CA SER A 155 -5.07 12.19 -11.83
C SER A 155 -4.45 13.45 -12.42
N HIS A 156 -3.12 13.58 -12.34
CA HIS A 156 -2.40 14.67 -12.98
C HIS A 156 -2.54 14.66 -14.51
N TRP A 157 -2.39 13.50 -15.14
CA TRP A 157 -2.57 13.35 -16.59
C TRP A 157 -4.01 13.55 -17.02
N ARG A 158 -5.00 13.00 -16.29
CA ARG A 158 -6.42 13.24 -16.58
C ARG A 158 -6.78 14.72 -16.49
N ARG A 159 -6.28 15.43 -15.47
CA ARG A 159 -6.48 16.87 -15.33
C ARG A 159 -5.80 17.65 -16.46
N GLN A 160 -4.66 17.17 -16.97
CA GLN A 160 -3.98 17.78 -18.11
C GLN A 160 -4.77 17.57 -19.42
N GLU A 161 -5.25 16.35 -19.67
CA GLU A 161 -6.11 16.03 -20.82
C GLU A 161 -7.43 16.82 -20.78
N GLU A 162 -8.07 16.92 -19.61
CA GLU A 162 -9.29 17.70 -19.44
C GLU A 162 -9.05 19.20 -19.68
N ARG A 163 -7.91 19.74 -19.20
CA ARG A 163 -7.53 21.13 -19.48
C ARG A 163 -7.25 21.37 -20.96
N LEU A 164 -6.58 20.43 -21.63
CA LEU A 164 -6.35 20.51 -23.08
C LEU A 164 -7.68 20.45 -23.83
N LYS A 165 -8.55 19.50 -23.50
CA LYS A 165 -9.87 19.36 -24.10
C LYS A 165 -10.73 20.62 -23.92
N LYS A 166 -10.78 21.16 -22.70
CA LYS A 166 -11.48 22.41 -22.39
C LYS A 166 -10.88 23.62 -23.12
N GLY A 167 -9.58 23.60 -23.43
CA GLY A 167 -8.94 24.63 -24.25
C GLY A 167 -9.29 24.52 -25.74
N LEU A 168 -9.62 23.33 -26.25
CA LEU A 168 -10.08 23.11 -27.63
C LEU A 168 -11.59 23.31 -27.82
N GLU A 169 -12.41 23.14 -26.78
CA GLU A 169 -13.86 23.39 -26.84
C GLU A 169 -14.27 24.80 -27.30
N PRO A 170 -13.64 25.92 -26.85
CA PRO A 170 -14.02 27.25 -27.33
C PRO A 170 -13.72 27.47 -28.82
N GLU A 171 -12.68 26.84 -29.36
CA GLU A 171 -12.37 26.86 -30.81
C GLU A 171 -13.41 26.05 -31.60
N ALA A 172 -13.84 24.90 -31.06
CA ALA A 172 -14.85 24.06 -31.70
C ALA A 172 -16.25 24.68 -31.70
N ASP A 173 -16.61 25.43 -30.65
CA ASP A 173 -17.91 26.11 -30.57
C ASP A 173 -17.94 27.40 -31.42
N GLY A 174 -16.82 28.13 -31.52
CA GLY A 174 -16.69 29.26 -32.45
C GLY A 174 -16.85 28.83 -33.91
N VAL A 175 -16.18 27.75 -34.33
CA VAL A 175 -16.31 27.21 -35.70
C VAL A 175 -17.74 26.72 -35.98
N LYS A 176 -18.44 26.14 -34.98
CA LYS A 176 -19.83 25.73 -35.16
C LYS A 176 -20.79 26.91 -35.28
N GLU A 177 -20.57 27.98 -34.52
CA GLU A 177 -21.36 29.21 -34.66
C GLU A 177 -21.13 29.90 -36.00
N GLU A 178 -19.89 29.96 -36.48
CA GLU A 178 -19.58 30.52 -37.80
C GLU A 178 -20.25 29.74 -38.92
N VAL A 179 -20.12 28.41 -38.94
CA VAL A 179 -20.76 27.54 -39.94
C VAL A 179 -22.28 27.63 -39.87
N LYS A 180 -22.86 27.78 -38.68
CA LYS A 180 -24.31 27.99 -38.54
C LYS A 180 -24.74 29.36 -39.08
N SER A 181 -23.97 30.40 -38.80
CA SER A 181 -24.23 31.77 -39.30
C SER A 181 -24.12 31.88 -40.82
N GLU A 182 -23.22 31.11 -41.44
CA GLU A 182 -23.10 31.03 -42.90
C GLU A 182 -24.29 30.28 -43.50
N ARG A 183 -24.70 29.17 -42.88
CA ARG A 183 -25.87 28.39 -43.31
C ARG A 183 -27.18 29.18 -43.23
N ASP A 184 -27.34 29.98 -42.18
CA ASP A 184 -28.51 30.84 -42.01
C ASP A 184 -28.50 31.99 -43.03
N ARG A 185 -27.33 32.57 -43.33
CA ARG A 185 -27.16 33.59 -44.39
C ARG A 185 -27.44 33.05 -45.79
N ASP A 186 -27.05 31.81 -46.08
CA ASP A 186 -27.35 31.16 -47.37
C ASP A 186 -28.84 30.82 -47.51
N ARG A 187 -29.53 30.54 -46.39
CA ARG A 187 -30.97 30.27 -46.38
C ARG A 187 -31.81 31.53 -46.60
N GLU A 188 -31.35 32.71 -46.20
CA GLU A 188 -32.01 33.99 -46.49
C GLU A 188 -31.79 34.48 -47.93
N ARG A 189 -30.86 33.87 -48.66
CA ARG A 189 -30.48 34.28 -50.03
C ARG A 189 -31.30 33.61 -51.14
N TYR A 190 -32.19 32.68 -50.79
CA TYR A 190 -33.07 31.93 -51.68
C TYR A 190 -34.53 32.22 -51.35
#